data_AF-A0AA35KU91-F1
#
_entry.id   AF-A0AA35KU91-F1
#
_cell.length_a   1.000
_cell.length_b   1.000
_cell.length_c   1.000
_cell.angle_alpha   90.00
_cell.angle_beta   90.00
_cell.angle_gamma   90.00
#
_symmetry.space_group_name_H-M   'P 1'
#
loop_
_entity.id
_entity.type
_entity.pdbx_description
1 polymer ?
#
loop_
_entity_poly.entity_id
_entity_poly.type
_entity_poly.pdbx_seq_one_letter_code
_entity_poly.pdbx_strand_id
1 'polypeptide(L)'
;MAESGAEPVLGPEDGEAAAAEEEEEADDEELLQLGTEAAPGSRAARGAPGGAVRVSLGGGSAGPQLDYEGRAGDDGSDDDDDEEEEPLLGSGRRGGRRRRRSATGNVGSIAEMNFFLDDPEFAEIMQQAEQAIESGVFPERISQGSSGSYFVKDPKRKSIGVFKPKSEEPYGHLNPKWTKYFHKMCCPCCFGRGCLVPNQGYLSETGAYLVDSKLGLGVVPKTKVIWIVSETFNYSAIDRAKSRGKKYALEKVPKVGKKFHRIGLPPKVGSFQLFVEGYKEADYWLRKFETDPLPENTRKQFQSQFERLVVLDYVIRNTDRGNDNWLVRYEKQSDESELSDKDIQWIDKKEPIIKIAAIDNGLAFPFKHPDEWRAYPFHWAWLPQAKVPFSQETIDLILPRISDMNFVQDLCEDLYELFKTDKGFDKATFEKQMSVMRGQILNLIQALKDGRSPLQLVQMPRVIVERSHGGSQGRIVHLSNAFTQTFHSRKPFFSSW
;
A
#
# COMPACT_ATOMS: atom_id res chain seq x y z
N MET A 1 -55.26 -32.00 54.58
CA MET A 1 -53.95 -32.62 54.29
C MET A 1 -53.07 -31.47 53.82
N ALA A 2 -52.35 -30.71 54.67
CA ALA A 2 -51.56 -31.11 55.86
C ALA A 2 -50.51 -32.17 55.47
N GLU A 3 -49.19 -32.00 55.67
CA GLU A 3 -48.37 -31.18 56.61
C GLU A 3 -47.16 -30.55 55.84
N SER A 4 -46.52 -29.40 56.16
CA SER A 4 -45.55 -29.04 57.25
C SER A 4 -44.49 -30.12 57.55
N GLY A 5 -43.19 -29.91 57.77
CA GLY A 5 -42.22 -28.78 57.76
C GLY A 5 -40.79 -29.39 57.77
N ALA A 6 -39.65 -28.78 58.16
CA ALA A 6 -39.20 -27.41 58.48
C ALA A 6 -37.63 -27.39 58.51
N GLU A 7 -36.97 -26.25 58.78
CA GLU A 7 -35.49 -26.15 58.98
C GLU A 7 -35.04 -26.57 60.41
N PRO A 8 -33.71 -26.68 60.69
CA PRO A 8 -33.02 -25.50 61.26
C PRO A 8 -31.51 -25.31 60.89
N VAL A 9 -31.02 -24.13 61.31
CA VAL A 9 -29.67 -23.52 61.16
C VAL A 9 -28.59 -24.14 62.07
N LEU A 10 -27.31 -24.07 61.65
CA LEU A 10 -26.09 -23.65 62.42
C LEU A 10 -24.77 -23.92 61.62
N GLY A 11 -23.78 -23.03 61.70
CA GLY A 11 -22.38 -23.23 61.25
C GLY A 11 -21.41 -23.05 62.44
N PRO A 12 -20.15 -22.58 62.28
CA PRO A 12 -19.19 -22.60 61.15
C PRO A 12 -17.94 -23.49 61.46
N GLU A 13 -16.95 -23.60 60.56
CA GLU A 13 -15.48 -23.68 60.89
C GLU A 13 -14.58 -23.85 59.63
N ASP A 14 -13.66 -22.89 59.46
CA ASP A 14 -12.23 -22.91 59.04
C ASP A 14 -11.65 -23.86 57.96
N GLY A 15 -10.78 -23.30 57.10
CA GLY A 15 -9.88 -24.03 56.19
C GLY A 15 -9.16 -23.16 55.14
N GLU A 16 -7.86 -22.87 55.38
CA GLU A 16 -6.90 -22.11 54.54
C GLU A 16 -6.93 -22.48 53.03
N ALA A 17 -6.97 -21.52 52.09
CA ALA A 17 -5.91 -20.58 51.66
C ALA A 17 -4.77 -21.23 50.84
N ALA A 18 -4.71 -20.88 49.55
CA ALA A 18 -3.53 -21.02 48.69
C ALA A 18 -3.56 -19.90 47.64
N ALA A 19 -2.57 -19.00 47.69
CA ALA A 19 -2.37 -17.94 46.71
C ALA A 19 -1.29 -18.32 45.70
N ALA A 20 -1.40 -17.79 44.49
CA ALA A 20 -0.34 -17.64 43.50
C ALA A 20 -0.69 -16.35 42.74
N GLU A 21 -0.19 -15.20 43.19
CA GLU A 21 1.08 -14.61 42.75
C GLU A 21 0.99 -14.14 41.30
N GLU A 22 0.77 -12.83 41.17
CA GLU A 22 0.80 -12.05 39.94
C GLU A 22 2.26 -11.66 39.64
N GLU A 23 2.76 -11.96 38.44
CA GLU A 23 4.03 -11.43 37.96
C GLU A 23 3.76 -10.17 37.11
N GLU A 24 3.92 -9.00 37.72
CA GLU A 24 4.14 -7.74 36.99
C GLU A 24 5.64 -7.63 36.64
N GLU A 25 6.01 -7.81 35.37
CA GLU A 25 7.32 -7.35 34.88
C GLU A 25 7.22 -5.88 34.45
N ALA A 26 7.87 -5.01 35.22
CA ALA A 26 8.16 -3.64 34.86
C ALA A 26 9.56 -3.56 34.24
N ASP A 27 9.65 -3.21 32.96
CA ASP A 27 10.92 -2.87 32.29
C ASP A 27 11.22 -1.38 32.49
N ASP A 28 12.13 -1.07 33.42
CA ASP A 28 12.63 0.29 33.66
C ASP A 28 13.55 0.79 32.52
N GLU A 29 13.42 2.07 32.18
CA GLU A 29 14.42 2.78 31.37
C GLU A 29 15.69 3.05 32.20
N GLU A 30 16.87 2.57 31.76
CA GLU A 30 18.14 3.15 32.21
C GLU A 30 18.96 3.77 31.07
N LEU A 31 19.55 4.92 31.40
CA LEU A 31 20.00 5.96 30.50
C LEU A 31 21.49 6.22 30.77
N LEU A 32 22.37 5.85 29.84
CA LEU A 32 23.82 6.11 29.96
C LEU A 32 24.31 7.15 28.95
N GLN A 33 24.73 8.30 29.50
CA GLN A 33 25.41 9.37 28.77
C GLN A 33 26.94 9.20 28.81
N LEU A 34 27.55 9.62 27.70
CA LEU A 34 28.94 10.04 27.47
C LEU A 34 29.89 10.15 28.69
N GLY A 35 31.06 9.52 28.57
CA GLY A 35 32.26 9.81 29.37
C GLY A 35 33.56 9.44 28.64
N THR A 36 34.36 10.44 28.27
CA THR A 36 35.71 10.30 27.69
C THR A 36 36.75 9.92 28.75
N GLU A 37 37.78 9.12 28.41
CA GLU A 37 39.19 9.60 28.39
C GLU A 37 40.24 8.58 27.87
N ALA A 38 41.47 9.09 27.74
CA ALA A 38 42.64 8.64 26.99
C ALA A 38 43.26 7.26 27.28
N ALA A 39 44.02 6.77 26.29
CA ALA A 39 45.02 5.69 26.41
C ALA A 39 46.34 6.22 27.06
N PRO A 40 47.33 5.35 27.41
CA PRO A 40 48.29 4.92 26.38
C PRO A 40 48.97 3.54 26.55
N GLY A 41 49.27 2.90 25.41
CA GLY A 41 50.60 2.31 25.11
C GLY A 41 50.95 0.89 25.60
N SER A 42 51.21 -0.03 24.67
CA SER A 42 52.60 -0.45 24.31
C SER A 42 52.63 -1.59 23.26
N ARG A 43 53.83 -1.91 22.75
CA ARG A 43 54.10 -2.74 21.56
C ARG A 43 54.45 -4.21 21.90
N ALA A 44 54.08 -5.15 21.03
CA ALA A 44 54.93 -6.19 20.37
C ALA A 44 54.02 -7.34 19.85
N ALA A 45 54.04 -7.87 18.62
CA ALA A 45 55.05 -8.13 17.57
C ALA A 45 55.47 -9.62 17.48
N ARG A 46 55.21 -10.21 16.28
CA ARG A 46 55.78 -11.44 15.66
C ARG A 46 55.28 -12.83 16.12
N GLY A 47 55.07 -13.70 15.11
CA GLY A 47 55.42 -15.13 15.21
C GLY A 47 54.50 -16.14 14.51
N ALA A 48 54.67 -16.37 13.21
CA ALA A 48 54.34 -17.67 12.58
C ALA A 48 55.62 -18.54 12.55
N PRO A 49 55.50 -19.88 12.69
CA PRO A 49 55.39 -20.80 11.53
C PRO A 49 54.31 -21.89 11.78
N GLY A 50 53.96 -22.81 10.88
CA GLY A 50 54.46 -23.25 9.57
C GLY A 50 54.46 -24.79 9.51
N GLY A 51 54.25 -25.40 8.33
CA GLY A 51 54.38 -26.85 8.13
C GLY A 51 53.17 -27.54 7.47
N ALA A 52 53.41 -28.19 6.34
CA ALA A 52 52.46 -29.06 5.64
C ALA A 52 52.91 -30.53 5.72
N VAL A 53 52.02 -31.49 5.47
CA VAL A 53 52.32 -32.80 4.83
C VAL A 53 51.01 -33.48 4.38
N ARG A 54 51.05 -34.15 3.22
CA ARG A 54 49.99 -35.04 2.68
C ARG A 54 50.37 -36.51 2.91
N VAL A 55 49.39 -37.40 3.05
CA VAL A 55 49.50 -38.82 2.64
C VAL A 55 48.17 -39.27 2.01
N SER A 56 48.24 -40.10 0.95
CA SER A 56 47.09 -40.64 0.21
C SER A 56 47.03 -42.17 0.26
N LEU A 57 45.81 -42.72 0.14
CA LEU A 57 45.48 -44.10 -0.27
C LEU A 57 44.12 -44.01 -1.03
N GLY A 58 43.80 -44.76 -2.10
CA GLY A 58 44.56 -45.73 -2.90
C GLY A 58 43.64 -46.77 -3.59
N GLY A 59 43.64 -46.83 -4.94
CA GLY A 59 42.84 -47.76 -5.78
C GLY A 59 41.47 -47.18 -6.24
N GLY A 60 40.99 -47.30 -7.48
CA GLY A 60 41.30 -48.16 -8.65
C GLY A 60 40.03 -48.95 -9.04
N SER A 61 39.55 -49.10 -10.28
CA SER A 61 39.94 -48.68 -11.66
C SER A 61 38.64 -48.26 -12.43
N ALA A 62 38.51 -48.04 -13.76
CA ALA A 62 39.33 -48.25 -14.96
C ALA A 62 38.96 -47.22 -16.09
N GLY A 63 39.32 -47.47 -17.36
CA GLY A 63 38.93 -46.70 -18.57
C GLY A 63 38.02 -47.49 -19.54
N PRO A 64 37.93 -47.17 -20.86
CA PRO A 64 38.69 -46.21 -21.69
C PRO A 64 37.88 -44.93 -22.05
N GLN A 65 38.43 -43.72 -22.26
CA GLN A 65 39.48 -43.22 -23.18
C GLN A 65 39.03 -42.98 -24.64
N LEU A 66 38.86 -41.71 -25.02
CA LEU A 66 39.08 -41.12 -26.36
C LEU A 66 39.45 -39.62 -26.25
N ASP A 67 40.75 -39.38 -26.16
CA ASP A 67 41.59 -38.31 -26.73
C ASP A 67 40.92 -37.13 -27.51
N TYR A 68 41.23 -35.87 -27.14
CA TYR A 68 41.95 -34.90 -28.00
C TYR A 68 42.42 -33.62 -27.26
N GLU A 69 43.43 -32.95 -27.81
CA GLU A 69 44.14 -31.74 -27.35
C GLU A 69 43.30 -30.43 -27.51
N GLY A 70 43.58 -29.25 -26.94
CA GLY A 70 44.64 -28.73 -26.04
C GLY A 70 44.75 -27.18 -26.10
N ARG A 71 45.43 -26.55 -25.11
CA ARG A 71 45.73 -25.07 -24.94
C ARG A 71 44.55 -24.11 -24.66
N ALA A 72 44.64 -22.98 -23.95
CA ALA A 72 45.50 -22.35 -22.92
C ALA A 72 45.18 -20.83 -22.93
N GLY A 73 45.10 -20.15 -21.78
CA GLY A 73 44.92 -18.69 -21.67
C GLY A 73 43.46 -18.20 -21.80
N ASP A 74 43.03 -17.09 -21.18
CA ASP A 74 43.69 -16.18 -20.23
C ASP A 74 42.61 -15.51 -19.35
N ASP A 75 42.99 -14.89 -18.23
CA ASP A 75 42.09 -14.25 -17.26
C ASP A 75 41.82 -12.78 -17.64
N GLY A 76 40.57 -12.31 -17.55
CA GLY A 76 40.16 -11.00 -18.09
C GLY A 76 38.96 -10.41 -17.38
N SER A 77 39.14 -9.22 -16.79
CA SER A 77 38.13 -8.45 -16.07
C SER A 77 37.59 -7.31 -16.93
N ASP A 78 36.26 -7.29 -17.14
CA ASP A 78 35.58 -6.23 -17.90
C ASP A 78 35.05 -5.13 -16.97
N ASP A 79 35.73 -3.98 -16.96
CA ASP A 79 35.20 -2.66 -16.55
C ASP A 79 35.10 -1.81 -17.82
N ASP A 80 33.89 -1.54 -18.32
CA ASP A 80 33.65 -0.70 -19.51
C ASP A 80 33.06 0.67 -19.13
N ASP A 81 33.84 1.73 -19.34
CA ASP A 81 33.41 3.14 -19.36
C ASP A 81 33.11 3.56 -20.82
N ASP A 82 31.87 3.95 -21.13
CA ASP A 82 31.48 4.47 -22.46
C ASP A 82 31.86 5.97 -22.63
N GLU A 83 32.87 6.27 -23.46
CA GLU A 83 33.13 7.61 -24.01
C GLU A 83 32.49 7.80 -25.40
N GLU A 84 31.79 8.92 -25.63
CA GLU A 84 31.15 9.26 -26.93
C GLU A 84 32.14 9.95 -27.91
N GLU A 85 32.36 9.38 -29.11
CA GLU A 85 33.01 10.07 -30.23
C GLU A 85 32.01 10.61 -31.29
N GLU A 86 32.22 11.87 -31.74
CA GLU A 86 31.61 12.42 -32.96
C GLU A 86 32.57 12.35 -34.17
N PRO A 87 32.07 12.10 -35.40
CA PRO A 87 32.79 12.42 -36.63
C PRO A 87 32.14 13.52 -37.51
N LEU A 88 32.99 14.32 -38.15
CA LEU A 88 32.62 15.50 -38.94
C LEU A 88 32.29 15.21 -40.43
N LEU A 89 31.20 15.84 -40.91
CA LEU A 89 30.93 16.39 -42.25
C LEU A 89 31.25 15.58 -43.54
N GLY A 90 30.21 15.28 -44.32
CA GLY A 90 30.27 14.92 -45.75
C GLY A 90 29.06 15.45 -46.54
N SER A 91 29.27 15.93 -47.77
CA SER A 91 28.27 16.68 -48.57
C SER A 91 27.36 15.79 -49.44
N GLY A 92 26.05 16.09 -49.52
CA GLY A 92 25.09 15.38 -50.38
C GLY A 92 23.75 16.12 -50.57
N ARG A 93 23.16 16.04 -51.77
CA ARG A 93 22.03 16.90 -52.22
C ARG A 93 20.61 16.30 -52.04
N ARG A 94 19.64 17.21 -51.82
CA ARG A 94 18.20 17.16 -52.18
C ARG A 94 17.31 16.06 -51.57
N GLY A 95 16.28 16.48 -50.81
CA GLY A 95 15.13 15.64 -50.46
C GLY A 95 14.15 16.31 -49.50
N GLY A 96 13.21 17.12 -50.01
CA GLY A 96 12.25 17.84 -49.17
C GLY A 96 11.18 16.93 -48.56
N ARG A 97 11.26 16.64 -47.26
CA ARG A 97 10.15 16.13 -46.43
C ARG A 97 10.10 16.88 -45.11
N ARG A 98 8.97 17.55 -44.83
CA ARG A 98 8.67 18.15 -43.51
C ARG A 98 8.51 17.03 -42.47
N ARG A 99 9.61 16.59 -41.86
CA ARG A 99 9.55 15.86 -40.59
C ARG A 99 9.26 16.87 -39.47
N ARG A 100 8.17 16.68 -38.72
CA ARG A 100 7.96 17.36 -37.43
C ARG A 100 9.23 17.14 -36.59
N ARG A 101 9.86 18.22 -36.15
CA ARG A 101 10.90 18.13 -35.11
C ARG A 101 10.23 17.52 -33.88
N SER A 102 10.73 16.38 -33.44
CA SER A 102 10.49 15.91 -32.08
C SER A 102 11.02 17.00 -31.15
N ALA A 103 10.13 17.65 -30.40
CA ALA A 103 10.56 18.49 -29.31
C ALA A 103 11.03 17.56 -28.19
N THR A 104 12.34 17.48 -27.99
CA THR A 104 12.92 17.01 -26.73
C THR A 104 12.54 18.04 -25.66
N GLY A 105 11.34 17.84 -25.11
CA GLY A 105 10.71 18.77 -24.19
C GLY A 105 11.51 18.91 -22.90
N ASN A 106 11.62 20.15 -22.44
CA ASN A 106 12.09 20.52 -21.12
C ASN A 106 11.40 19.65 -20.06
N VAL A 107 12.15 19.05 -19.13
CA VAL A 107 11.53 18.41 -17.94
C VAL A 107 11.15 19.55 -17.00
N GLY A 108 9.83 19.74 -16.83
CA GLY A 108 9.23 20.91 -16.20
C GLY A 108 9.55 21.13 -14.73
N SER A 109 9.13 22.29 -14.23
CA SER A 109 9.07 22.62 -12.80
C SER A 109 8.23 21.59 -12.02
N ILE A 110 8.37 21.54 -10.69
CA ILE A 110 7.50 20.70 -9.84
C ILE A 110 6.03 21.13 -9.98
N ALA A 111 5.79 22.44 -10.10
CA ALA A 111 4.48 23.01 -10.42
C ALA A 111 3.89 22.56 -11.77
N GLU A 112 4.71 22.08 -12.72
CA GLU A 112 4.25 21.48 -13.99
C GLU A 112 3.94 19.98 -13.83
N MET A 113 4.50 19.32 -12.81
CA MET A 113 4.25 17.90 -12.51
C MET A 113 3.03 17.68 -11.59
N ASN A 114 2.71 18.64 -10.71
CA ASN A 114 1.56 18.60 -9.78
C ASN A 114 0.35 19.39 -10.31
N PHE A 115 0.10 19.38 -11.62
CA PHE A 115 -0.89 20.27 -12.25
C PHE A 115 -2.29 19.63 -12.36
N PHE A 116 -3.17 19.92 -11.39
CA PHE A 116 -4.51 19.34 -11.28
C PHE A 116 -5.62 20.31 -11.75
N LEU A 117 -5.81 20.43 -13.06
CA LEU A 117 -6.88 21.27 -13.66
C LEU A 117 -8.30 20.78 -13.32
N ASP A 118 -8.45 19.48 -13.06
CA ASP A 118 -9.68 18.78 -12.73
C ASP A 118 -10.13 18.98 -11.27
N ASP A 119 -9.23 19.43 -10.39
CA ASP A 119 -9.44 19.40 -8.94
C ASP A 119 -8.75 20.60 -8.25
N PRO A 120 -9.36 21.80 -8.33
CA PRO A 120 -8.77 23.03 -7.77
C PRO A 120 -8.53 22.97 -6.25
N GLU A 121 -9.38 22.24 -5.51
CA GLU A 121 -9.23 22.02 -4.07
C GLU A 121 -7.94 21.24 -3.77
N PHE A 122 -7.69 20.15 -4.51
CA PHE A 122 -6.44 19.39 -4.35
C PHE A 122 -5.22 20.21 -4.80
N ALA A 123 -5.35 21.03 -5.85
CA ALA A 123 -4.29 21.93 -6.29
C ALA A 123 -3.91 22.97 -5.21
N GLU A 124 -4.88 23.52 -4.48
CA GLU A 124 -4.62 24.43 -3.36
C GLU A 124 -3.86 23.71 -2.22
N ILE A 125 -4.26 22.48 -1.87
CA ILE A 125 -3.57 21.67 -0.86
C ILE A 125 -2.12 21.36 -1.27
N MET A 126 -1.86 21.08 -2.56
CA MET A 126 -0.50 20.93 -3.09
C MET A 126 0.29 22.24 -2.99
N GLN A 127 -0.32 23.37 -3.32
CA GLN A 127 0.33 24.67 -3.18
C GLN A 127 0.70 24.99 -1.73
N GLN A 128 -0.18 24.67 -0.77
CA GLN A 128 0.10 24.83 0.66
C GLN A 128 1.27 23.93 1.11
N ALA A 129 1.34 22.68 0.63
CA ALA A 129 2.44 21.76 0.92
C ALA A 129 3.79 22.26 0.35
N GLU A 130 3.80 22.79 -0.87
CA GLU A 130 4.99 23.37 -1.50
C GLU A 130 5.45 24.63 -0.74
N GLN A 131 4.54 25.56 -0.42
CA GLN A 131 4.83 26.75 0.39
C GLN A 131 5.37 26.41 1.79
N ALA A 132 4.86 25.35 2.42
CA ALA A 132 5.34 24.88 3.72
C ALA A 132 6.82 24.46 3.64
N ILE A 133 7.17 23.65 2.63
CA ILE A 133 8.54 23.18 2.39
C ILE A 133 9.48 24.34 2.06
N GLU A 134 9.06 25.29 1.22
CA GLU A 134 9.83 26.51 0.92
C GLU A 134 10.07 27.37 2.18
N SER A 135 9.11 27.37 3.11
CA SER A 135 9.18 28.05 4.41
C SER A 135 9.93 27.26 5.49
N GLY A 136 10.52 26.10 5.16
CA GLY A 136 11.24 25.24 6.10
C GLY A 136 10.37 24.38 7.01
N VAL A 137 9.07 24.28 6.74
CA VAL A 137 8.14 23.35 7.40
C VAL A 137 8.10 22.06 6.58
N PHE A 138 8.97 21.11 6.92
CA PHE A 138 9.13 19.87 6.17
C PHE A 138 8.14 18.77 6.60
N PRO A 139 7.77 17.85 5.70
CA PRO A 139 7.09 16.60 6.03
C PRO A 139 7.82 15.79 7.11
N GLU A 140 7.07 15.35 8.12
CA GLU A 140 7.60 14.57 9.25
C GLU A 140 7.36 13.07 9.05
N ARG A 141 8.37 12.25 9.34
CA ARG A 141 8.29 10.80 9.13
C ARG A 141 7.41 10.13 10.19
N ILE A 142 6.49 9.29 9.75
CA ILE A 142 5.70 8.41 10.61
C ILE A 142 6.61 7.26 11.09
N SER A 143 6.71 7.06 12.41
CA SER A 143 7.55 6.04 13.04
C SER A 143 6.97 4.63 12.89
N GLN A 144 5.65 4.52 13.08
CA GLN A 144 4.83 3.33 12.90
C GLN A 144 4.72 2.92 11.41
N GLY A 145 4.28 1.69 11.15
CA GLY A 145 4.21 1.11 9.80
C GLY A 145 5.55 0.54 9.29
N SER A 146 5.56 -0.04 8.08
CA SER A 146 6.71 -0.81 7.57
C SER A 146 7.43 -0.23 6.34
N SER A 147 7.06 1.00 5.95
CA SER A 147 7.56 1.75 4.79
C SER A 147 8.03 3.17 5.19
N GLY A 148 8.56 3.94 4.25
CA GLY A 148 8.63 5.39 4.38
C GLY A 148 7.24 6.02 4.18
N SER A 149 6.66 6.58 5.23
CA SER A 149 5.42 7.37 5.20
C SER A 149 5.64 8.69 5.95
N TYR A 150 5.06 9.78 5.47
CA TYR A 150 5.33 11.13 5.98
C TYR A 150 4.03 11.93 6.15
N PHE A 151 3.84 12.57 7.30
CA PHE A 151 2.84 13.63 7.47
C PHE A 151 3.33 14.89 6.77
N VAL A 152 2.65 15.28 5.69
CA VAL A 152 2.87 16.56 5.00
C VAL A 152 2.05 17.63 5.69
N LYS A 153 2.64 18.82 5.85
CA LYS A 153 2.09 19.92 6.63
C LYS A 153 1.85 21.16 5.79
N ASP A 154 0.91 22.00 6.22
CA ASP A 154 0.74 23.37 5.72
C ASP A 154 1.79 24.32 6.35
N PRO A 155 1.86 25.60 5.92
CA PRO A 155 2.78 26.58 6.52
C PRO A 155 2.50 26.87 8.01
N LYS A 156 1.31 26.50 8.53
CA LYS A 156 0.93 26.61 9.95
C LYS A 156 1.30 25.35 10.76
N ARG A 157 1.99 24.38 10.15
CA ARG A 157 2.40 23.09 10.73
C ARG A 157 1.25 22.11 11.00
N LYS A 158 0.06 22.34 10.46
CA LYS A 158 -1.07 21.40 10.50
C LYS A 158 -0.88 20.30 9.46
N SER A 159 -1.11 19.04 9.82
CA SER A 159 -1.09 17.92 8.88
C SER A 159 -2.23 18.04 7.86
N ILE A 160 -1.88 18.03 6.57
CA ILE A 160 -2.82 18.14 5.43
C ILE A 160 -2.87 16.86 4.58
N GLY A 161 -1.85 16.01 4.68
CA GLY A 161 -1.87 14.71 4.01
C GLY A 161 -0.80 13.74 4.50
N VAL A 162 -0.93 12.49 4.06
CA VAL A 162 0.07 11.44 4.22
C VAL A 162 0.70 11.16 2.86
N PHE A 163 2.01 11.31 2.76
CA PHE A 163 2.77 11.02 1.55
C PHE A 163 3.58 9.72 1.69
N LYS A 164 3.44 8.81 0.73
CA LYS A 164 4.14 7.52 0.66
C LYS A 164 4.98 7.45 -0.62
N PRO A 165 6.28 7.80 -0.59
CA PRO A 165 7.13 7.77 -1.79
C PRO A 165 7.45 6.34 -2.23
N LYS A 166 7.23 6.05 -3.53
CA LYS A 166 7.51 4.77 -4.18
C LYS A 166 8.89 4.19 -3.81
N SER A 167 9.93 5.03 -3.82
CA SER A 167 11.31 4.62 -3.54
C SER A 167 11.53 4.01 -2.14
N GLU A 168 10.64 4.30 -1.19
CA GLU A 168 10.73 3.90 0.24
C GLU A 168 9.65 2.88 0.64
N GLU A 169 8.93 2.32 -0.32
CA GLU A 169 8.05 1.17 -0.10
C GLU A 169 8.83 -0.04 0.45
N PRO A 170 8.16 -1.07 1.02
CA PRO A 170 8.83 -2.23 1.62
C PRO A 170 9.84 -2.95 0.71
N TYR A 171 9.64 -2.88 -0.61
CA TYR A 171 10.52 -3.44 -1.65
C TYR A 171 11.26 -2.37 -2.48
N GLY A 172 11.13 -1.09 -2.10
CA GLY A 172 11.81 0.03 -2.72
C GLY A 172 13.31 0.02 -2.42
N HIS A 173 14.10 0.49 -3.38
CA HIS A 173 15.58 0.50 -3.30
C HIS A 173 16.14 1.49 -2.26
N LEU A 174 15.31 2.40 -1.71
CA LEU A 174 15.64 3.32 -0.62
C LEU A 174 14.76 3.07 0.62
N ASN A 175 14.27 1.85 0.84
CA ASN A 175 13.53 1.52 2.06
C ASN A 175 14.40 1.79 3.31
N PRO A 176 14.00 2.70 4.22
CA PRO A 176 14.77 3.03 5.42
C PRO A 176 14.74 1.94 6.50
N LYS A 177 13.96 0.86 6.37
CA LYS A 177 13.91 -0.27 7.33
C LYS A 177 14.68 -1.47 6.75
N TRP A 178 15.98 -1.55 7.10
CA TRP A 178 16.97 -2.52 6.59
C TRP A 178 16.59 -4.00 6.76
N THR A 179 15.80 -4.32 7.79
CA THR A 179 15.35 -5.69 8.11
C THR A 179 14.60 -6.39 6.97
N LYS A 180 13.85 -5.66 6.12
CA LYS A 180 13.18 -6.29 4.95
C LYS A 180 14.11 -6.62 3.79
N TYR A 181 15.26 -5.94 3.67
CA TYR A 181 16.31 -6.32 2.71
C TYR A 181 16.98 -7.64 3.12
N PHE A 182 17.27 -7.78 4.43
CA PHE A 182 17.79 -9.03 5.01
C PHE A 182 16.81 -10.21 4.82
N HIS A 183 15.51 -10.02 5.13
CA HIS A 183 14.49 -11.04 4.90
C HIS A 183 14.33 -11.44 3.42
N LYS A 184 14.51 -10.49 2.49
CA LYS A 184 14.49 -10.75 1.03
C LYS A 184 15.65 -11.63 0.56
N MET A 185 16.82 -11.55 1.22
CA MET A 185 17.98 -12.39 0.89
C MET A 185 17.92 -13.77 1.55
N CYS A 186 17.46 -13.87 2.80
CA CYS A 186 17.55 -15.14 3.54
C CYS A 186 16.40 -16.14 3.25
N CYS A 187 15.18 -15.70 2.90
CA CYS A 187 14.04 -16.61 2.67
C CYS A 187 13.06 -16.11 1.57
N PRO A 188 13.42 -16.20 0.27
CA PRO A 188 12.61 -15.66 -0.83
C PRO A 188 11.23 -16.32 -1.00
N CYS A 189 11.02 -17.55 -0.50
CA CYS A 189 9.70 -18.21 -0.49
C CYS A 189 8.77 -17.75 0.66
N CYS A 190 9.33 -17.25 1.76
CA CYS A 190 8.57 -16.86 2.95
C CYS A 190 8.19 -15.37 2.98
N PHE A 191 8.98 -14.49 2.35
CA PHE A 191 8.84 -13.04 2.52
C PHE A 191 8.28 -12.31 1.30
N GLY A 192 6.95 -12.16 1.29
CA GLY A 192 6.25 -11.18 0.46
C GLY A 192 4.88 -11.64 -0.02
N ARG A 193 4.08 -10.67 -0.48
CA ARG A 193 2.77 -10.94 -1.08
C ARG A 193 2.95 -11.34 -2.55
N GLY A 194 3.28 -12.61 -2.80
CA GLY A 194 3.52 -13.17 -4.15
C GLY A 194 2.32 -13.17 -5.12
N CYS A 195 1.22 -12.51 -4.75
CA CYS A 195 0.06 -12.20 -5.60
C CYS A 195 -0.02 -10.70 -5.97
N LEU A 196 0.86 -9.84 -5.44
CA LEU A 196 0.92 -8.39 -5.71
C LEU A 196 2.10 -8.06 -6.62
N VAL A 197 1.95 -6.99 -7.40
CA VAL A 197 3.05 -6.43 -8.20
C VAL A 197 4.02 -5.69 -7.26
N PRO A 198 5.34 -5.95 -7.30
CA PRO A 198 6.29 -5.24 -6.45
C PRO A 198 6.36 -3.74 -6.77
N ASN A 199 6.55 -2.91 -5.74
CA ASN A 199 6.92 -1.49 -5.86
C ASN A 199 5.87 -0.62 -6.61
N GLN A 200 4.60 -0.98 -6.51
CA GLN A 200 3.43 -0.25 -7.03
C GLN A 200 2.42 0.10 -5.93
N GLY A 201 2.81 0.10 -4.66
CA GLY A 201 1.90 0.36 -3.54
C GLY A 201 1.24 1.75 -3.63
N TYR A 202 1.99 2.76 -4.08
CA TYR A 202 1.46 4.10 -4.33
C TYR A 202 0.35 4.16 -5.41
N LEU A 203 0.39 3.26 -6.41
CA LEU A 203 -0.69 3.11 -7.39
C LEU A 203 -1.89 2.37 -6.80
N SER A 204 -1.66 1.40 -5.91
CA SER A 204 -2.72 0.72 -5.17
C SER A 204 -3.50 1.70 -4.28
N GLU A 205 -2.80 2.62 -3.60
CA GLU A 205 -3.42 3.71 -2.81
C GLU A 205 -4.30 4.63 -3.68
N THR A 206 -3.77 5.10 -4.81
CA THR A 206 -4.51 6.01 -5.71
C THR A 206 -5.65 5.27 -6.43
N GLY A 207 -5.44 4.00 -6.80
CA GLY A 207 -6.44 3.14 -7.43
C GLY A 207 -7.61 2.82 -6.51
N ALA A 208 -7.38 2.70 -5.20
CA ALA A 208 -8.46 2.54 -4.23
C ALA A 208 -9.36 3.78 -4.17
N TYR A 209 -8.80 5.00 -4.17
CA TYR A 209 -9.59 6.23 -4.25
C TYR A 209 -10.32 6.37 -5.61
N LEU A 210 -9.70 5.96 -6.71
CA LEU A 210 -10.33 5.94 -8.03
C LEU A 210 -11.56 5.01 -8.05
N VAL A 211 -11.44 3.80 -7.49
CA VAL A 211 -12.55 2.84 -7.35
C VAL A 211 -13.64 3.40 -6.42
N ASP A 212 -13.27 3.98 -5.28
CA ASP A 212 -14.19 4.63 -4.33
C ASP A 212 -15.02 5.73 -5.02
N SER A 213 -14.34 6.67 -5.68
CA SER A 213 -14.97 7.79 -6.36
C SER A 213 -15.86 7.37 -7.53
N LYS A 214 -15.47 6.33 -8.29
CA LYS A 214 -16.26 5.85 -9.44
C LYS A 214 -17.50 5.05 -9.01
N LEU A 215 -17.41 4.31 -7.90
CA LEU A 215 -18.54 3.63 -7.27
C LEU A 215 -19.43 4.57 -6.43
N GLY A 216 -18.90 5.72 -5.98
CA GLY A 216 -19.61 6.67 -5.13
C GLY A 216 -19.66 6.23 -3.66
N LEU A 217 -18.62 5.56 -3.17
CA LEU A 217 -18.57 5.01 -1.80
C LEU A 217 -18.35 6.12 -0.76
N GLY A 218 -17.35 6.97 -0.96
CA GLY A 218 -17.03 8.09 -0.09
C GLY A 218 -16.36 7.67 1.22
N VAL A 219 -15.59 6.58 1.23
CA VAL A 219 -14.86 6.09 2.40
C VAL A 219 -13.33 6.23 2.26
N VAL A 220 -12.77 6.29 1.05
CA VAL A 220 -11.33 6.55 0.86
C VAL A 220 -11.06 8.06 0.84
N PRO A 221 -10.20 8.62 1.71
CA PRO A 221 -9.81 10.02 1.62
C PRO A 221 -9.12 10.31 0.27
N LYS A 222 -9.40 11.46 -0.34
CA LYS A 222 -8.91 11.83 -1.68
C LYS A 222 -7.40 11.58 -1.80
N THR A 223 -7.02 10.69 -2.73
CA THR A 223 -5.66 10.20 -2.88
C THR A 223 -5.22 10.31 -4.34
N LYS A 224 -4.10 11.00 -4.63
CA LYS A 224 -3.54 11.13 -5.98
C LYS A 224 -2.03 10.82 -6.00
N VAL A 225 -1.50 10.54 -7.20
CA VAL A 225 -0.05 10.47 -7.44
C VAL A 225 0.50 11.89 -7.53
N ILE A 226 1.57 12.20 -6.79
CA ILE A 226 2.23 13.52 -6.80
C ILE A 226 3.76 13.38 -6.88
N TRP A 227 4.44 14.50 -7.15
CA TRP A 227 5.89 14.63 -7.11
C TRP A 227 6.29 15.71 -6.12
N ILE A 228 7.03 15.34 -5.07
CA ILE A 228 7.41 16.28 -4.00
C ILE A 228 8.89 16.11 -3.62
N VAL A 229 9.53 17.21 -3.19
CA VAL A 229 10.93 17.24 -2.73
C VAL A 229 10.93 17.72 -1.28
N SER A 230 11.57 16.97 -0.38
CA SER A 230 11.82 17.42 1.00
C SER A 230 13.16 16.89 1.49
N GLU A 231 13.94 17.70 2.22
CA GLU A 231 15.20 17.23 2.80
C GLU A 231 15.04 16.09 3.82
N THR A 232 13.82 15.89 4.35
CA THR A 232 13.47 14.83 5.33
C THR A 232 13.27 13.44 4.71
N PHE A 233 13.09 13.33 3.39
CA PHE A 233 12.92 12.02 2.74
C PHE A 233 14.24 11.23 2.66
N ASN A 234 14.17 9.91 2.50
CA ASN A 234 15.37 9.05 2.45
C ASN A 234 16.04 9.08 1.06
N TYR A 235 17.07 9.91 0.88
CA TYR A 235 17.86 9.98 -0.36
C TYR A 235 19.21 9.29 -0.22
N SER A 236 19.74 8.79 -1.34
CA SER A 236 21.10 8.23 -1.39
C SER A 236 22.15 9.28 -0.97
N ALA A 237 23.28 8.81 -0.43
CA ALA A 237 24.42 9.68 -0.13
C ALA A 237 24.90 10.46 -1.37
N ILE A 238 24.82 9.83 -2.54
CA ILE A 238 25.18 10.41 -3.85
C ILE A 238 24.24 11.58 -4.20
N ASP A 239 22.92 11.44 -4.01
CA ASP A 239 21.96 12.53 -4.28
C ASP A 239 22.13 13.72 -3.32
N ARG A 240 22.39 13.42 -2.03
CA ARG A 240 22.71 14.47 -1.03
C ARG A 240 24.04 15.17 -1.32
N ALA A 241 25.05 14.46 -1.81
CA ALA A 241 26.31 15.06 -2.25
C ALA A 241 26.12 15.90 -3.53
N LYS A 242 25.44 15.38 -4.55
CA LYS A 242 25.16 16.07 -5.83
C LYS A 242 24.34 17.34 -5.62
N SER A 243 23.31 17.33 -4.77
CA SER A 243 22.50 18.52 -4.46
C SER A 243 23.31 19.61 -3.77
N ARG A 244 24.11 19.25 -2.74
CA ARG A 244 25.05 20.17 -2.06
C ARG A 244 26.09 20.76 -3.03
N GLY A 245 26.73 19.92 -3.85
CA GLY A 245 27.73 20.35 -4.82
C GLY A 245 27.18 21.31 -5.87
N LYS A 246 25.98 21.05 -6.40
CA LYS A 246 25.30 21.97 -7.34
C LYS A 246 24.90 23.29 -6.69
N LYS A 247 24.40 23.28 -5.44
CA LYS A 247 24.07 24.49 -4.69
C LYS A 247 25.32 25.34 -4.45
N TYR A 248 26.41 24.74 -3.98
CA TYR A 248 27.70 25.41 -3.82
C TYR A 248 28.24 25.97 -5.14
N ALA A 249 28.17 25.21 -6.24
CA ALA A 249 28.61 25.68 -7.55
C ALA A 249 27.77 26.85 -8.09
N LEU A 250 26.47 26.92 -7.76
CA LEU A 250 25.62 28.07 -8.06
C LEU A 250 26.00 29.31 -7.23
N GLU A 251 26.21 29.14 -5.93
CA GLU A 251 26.60 30.22 -5.01
C GLU A 251 27.99 30.78 -5.30
N LYS A 252 28.96 29.93 -5.69
CA LYS A 252 30.34 30.34 -5.95
C LYS A 252 30.64 30.69 -7.40
N VAL A 253 30.02 30.01 -8.37
CA VAL A 253 30.26 30.22 -9.81
C VAL A 253 28.92 30.27 -10.56
N PRO A 254 28.16 31.38 -10.48
CA PRO A 254 26.83 31.49 -11.08
C PRO A 254 26.78 31.18 -12.59
N LYS A 255 27.89 31.41 -13.33
CA LYS A 255 28.03 31.06 -14.76
C LYS A 255 28.02 29.55 -15.04
N VAL A 256 28.45 28.74 -14.09
CA VAL A 256 28.40 27.26 -14.14
C VAL A 256 27.10 26.77 -13.53
N GLY A 257 26.69 27.34 -12.38
CA GLY A 257 25.43 27.00 -11.73
C GLY A 257 24.19 27.13 -12.63
N LYS A 258 24.12 28.19 -13.45
CA LYS A 258 23.05 28.42 -14.44
C LYS A 258 22.99 27.38 -15.58
N LYS A 259 24.00 26.51 -15.74
CA LYS A 259 23.96 25.38 -16.68
C LYS A 259 23.32 24.13 -16.09
N PHE A 260 23.11 24.05 -14.78
CA PHE A 260 22.39 22.93 -14.18
C PHE A 260 20.89 23.11 -14.38
N HIS A 261 20.32 22.26 -15.24
CA HIS A 261 18.87 22.10 -15.44
C HIS A 261 18.08 21.82 -14.14
N ARG A 262 18.77 21.49 -13.04
CA ARG A 262 18.14 21.20 -11.75
C ARG A 262 19.10 21.41 -10.57
N ILE A 263 18.71 22.30 -9.65
CA ILE A 263 19.35 22.58 -8.36
C ILE A 263 18.47 21.94 -7.26
N GLY A 264 19.09 21.35 -6.23
CA GLY A 264 18.37 20.64 -5.16
C GLY A 264 18.24 19.12 -5.35
N LEU A 265 17.39 18.48 -4.54
CA LEU A 265 17.19 17.02 -4.48
C LEU A 265 16.21 16.52 -5.57
N PRO A 266 16.29 15.23 -6.00
CA PRO A 266 15.34 14.68 -6.97
C PRO A 266 13.91 14.57 -6.41
N PRO A 267 12.85 14.70 -7.23
CA PRO A 267 11.48 14.63 -6.73
C PRO A 267 11.12 13.18 -6.51
N LYS A 268 10.40 12.90 -5.43
CA LYS A 268 9.87 11.56 -5.20
C LYS A 268 8.44 11.50 -5.70
N VAL A 269 8.19 10.53 -6.57
CA VAL A 269 6.83 10.12 -6.91
C VAL A 269 6.28 9.25 -5.78
N GLY A 270 5.01 9.43 -5.45
CA GLY A 270 4.32 8.66 -4.43
C GLY A 270 2.84 9.00 -4.38
N SER A 271 2.10 8.32 -3.51
CA SER A 271 0.71 8.66 -3.23
C SER A 271 0.66 9.73 -2.16
N PHE A 272 -0.22 10.71 -2.35
CA PHE A 272 -0.61 11.68 -1.35
C PHE A 272 -2.09 11.50 -1.05
N GLN A 273 -2.40 11.12 0.18
CA GLN A 273 -3.74 10.95 0.70
C GLN A 273 -4.08 12.12 1.62
N LEU A 274 -5.26 12.74 1.46
CA LEU A 274 -5.70 13.81 2.37
C LEU A 274 -5.77 13.31 3.82
N PHE A 275 -5.31 14.14 4.76
CA PHE A 275 -5.39 13.84 6.19
C PHE A 275 -6.84 14.03 6.68
N VAL A 276 -7.30 13.15 7.58
CA VAL A 276 -8.67 13.19 8.12
C VAL A 276 -8.68 13.45 9.62
N GLU A 277 -9.37 14.51 10.03
CA GLU A 277 -9.43 14.97 11.43
C GLU A 277 -10.61 14.37 12.20
N GLY A 278 -10.40 14.11 13.50
CA GLY A 278 -11.42 13.56 14.40
C GLY A 278 -11.61 12.04 14.32
N TYR A 279 -10.81 11.35 13.50
CA TYR A 279 -10.85 9.90 13.33
C TYR A 279 -9.94 9.18 14.35
N LYS A 280 -10.32 7.95 14.72
CA LYS A 280 -9.49 6.98 15.45
C LYS A 280 -9.60 5.61 14.79
N GLU A 281 -8.67 4.71 15.08
CA GLU A 281 -8.71 3.30 14.65
C GLU A 281 -10.09 2.67 14.93
N ALA A 282 -10.58 1.83 14.02
CA ALA A 282 -11.87 1.20 14.17
C ALA A 282 -11.94 0.28 15.38
N ASP A 283 -10.85 -0.44 15.70
CA ASP A 283 -10.76 -1.31 16.87
C ASP A 283 -11.07 -0.56 18.19
N TYR A 284 -10.54 0.65 18.36
CA TYR A 284 -10.84 1.52 19.52
C TYR A 284 -12.35 1.80 19.65
N TRP A 285 -13.03 2.05 18.52
CA TRP A 285 -14.47 2.37 18.53
C TRP A 285 -15.34 1.13 18.65
N LEU A 286 -14.97 0.02 18.01
CA LEU A 286 -15.67 -1.26 18.10
C LEU A 286 -15.73 -1.75 19.55
N ARG A 287 -14.59 -1.75 20.27
CA ARG A 287 -14.54 -2.07 21.70
C ARG A 287 -15.44 -1.15 22.54
N LYS A 288 -15.52 0.14 22.20
CA LYS A 288 -16.44 1.07 22.88
C LYS A 288 -17.90 0.75 22.61
N PHE A 289 -18.26 0.37 21.38
CA PHE A 289 -19.64 0.02 21.02
C PHE A 289 -20.12 -1.31 21.60
N GLU A 290 -19.20 -2.18 22.04
CA GLU A 290 -19.54 -3.35 22.87
C GLU A 290 -19.94 -2.94 24.30
N THR A 291 -19.36 -1.87 24.84
CA THR A 291 -19.66 -1.36 26.20
C THR A 291 -20.77 -0.31 26.28
N ASP A 292 -20.88 0.57 25.27
CA ASP A 292 -21.90 1.63 25.12
C ASP A 292 -22.50 1.51 23.70
N PRO A 293 -23.52 0.65 23.51
CA PRO A 293 -24.07 0.37 22.20
C PRO A 293 -24.63 1.61 21.50
N LEU A 294 -24.31 1.76 20.21
CA LEU A 294 -24.79 2.89 19.39
C LEU A 294 -26.34 2.95 19.35
N PRO A 295 -26.93 4.16 19.44
CA PRO A 295 -28.35 4.36 19.14
C PRO A 295 -28.72 3.82 17.76
N GLU A 296 -29.91 3.25 17.61
CA GLU A 296 -30.33 2.49 16.42
C GLU A 296 -30.13 3.23 15.09
N ASN A 297 -30.37 4.55 15.05
CA ASN A 297 -30.17 5.37 13.87
C ASN A 297 -28.67 5.52 13.51
N THR A 298 -27.81 5.73 14.51
CA THR A 298 -26.35 5.78 14.33
C THR A 298 -25.78 4.40 13.97
N ARG A 299 -26.33 3.32 14.56
CA ARG A 299 -25.97 1.94 14.24
C ARG A 299 -26.27 1.60 12.77
N LYS A 300 -27.40 2.08 12.22
CA LYS A 300 -27.71 1.98 10.78
C LYS A 300 -26.74 2.78 9.91
N GLN A 301 -26.41 4.02 10.29
CA GLN A 301 -25.39 4.82 9.57
C GLN A 301 -24.03 4.11 9.56
N PHE A 302 -23.60 3.53 10.69
CA PHE A 302 -22.38 2.75 10.79
C PHE A 302 -22.41 1.52 9.88
N GLN A 303 -23.52 0.79 9.85
CA GLN A 303 -23.69 -0.38 8.97
C GLN A 303 -23.61 0.01 7.48
N SER A 304 -24.24 1.10 7.05
CA SER A 304 -24.14 1.62 5.68
C SER A 304 -22.70 2.02 5.31
N GLN A 305 -21.99 2.71 6.22
CA GLN A 305 -20.56 3.02 6.05
C GLN A 305 -19.69 1.76 5.98
N PHE A 306 -19.99 0.76 6.80
CA PHE A 306 -19.27 -0.52 6.83
C PHE A 306 -19.47 -1.33 5.55
N GLU A 307 -20.70 -1.37 5.01
CA GLU A 307 -21.00 -2.00 3.74
C GLU A 307 -20.23 -1.36 2.57
N ARG A 308 -20.05 -0.03 2.58
CA ARG A 308 -19.22 0.67 1.58
C ARG A 308 -17.74 0.29 1.68
N LEU A 309 -17.19 0.14 2.89
CA LEU A 309 -15.84 -0.40 3.11
C LEU A 309 -15.69 -1.84 2.59
N VAL A 310 -16.68 -2.70 2.86
CA VAL A 310 -16.73 -4.09 2.35
C VAL A 310 -16.72 -4.11 0.82
N VAL A 311 -17.55 -3.28 0.18
CA VAL A 311 -17.62 -3.18 -1.29
C VAL A 311 -16.27 -2.76 -1.87
N LEU A 312 -15.63 -1.73 -1.32
CA LEU A 312 -14.29 -1.29 -1.73
C LEU A 312 -13.28 -2.44 -1.64
N ASP A 313 -13.07 -2.97 -0.43
CA ASP A 313 -12.04 -3.98 -0.15
C ASP A 313 -12.23 -5.25 -0.97
N TYR A 314 -13.49 -5.64 -1.19
CA TYR A 314 -13.81 -6.81 -1.98
C TYR A 314 -13.52 -6.57 -3.48
N VAL A 315 -13.93 -5.44 -4.06
CA VAL A 315 -13.66 -5.11 -5.48
C VAL A 315 -12.15 -5.03 -5.75
N ILE A 316 -11.39 -4.30 -4.93
CA ILE A 316 -9.93 -4.16 -5.12
C ILE A 316 -9.14 -5.40 -4.66
N ARG A 317 -9.81 -6.38 -4.05
CA ARG A 317 -9.25 -7.52 -3.30
C ARG A 317 -8.07 -7.08 -2.42
N ASN A 318 -8.37 -6.22 -1.45
CA ASN A 318 -7.39 -5.80 -0.44
C ASN A 318 -6.83 -7.04 0.29
N THR A 319 -5.52 -7.04 0.54
CA THR A 319 -4.79 -8.14 1.18
C THR A 319 -4.24 -7.78 2.56
N ASP A 320 -4.52 -6.57 3.07
CA ASP A 320 -3.98 -6.04 4.33
C ASP A 320 -4.99 -5.22 5.18
N ARG A 321 -6.30 -5.48 5.05
CA ARG A 321 -7.29 -4.83 5.91
C ARG A 321 -7.39 -5.52 7.28
N GLY A 322 -6.59 -5.03 8.23
CA GLY A 322 -6.81 -5.16 9.68
C GLY A 322 -7.83 -4.14 10.21
N ASN A 323 -8.16 -4.18 11.51
CA ASN A 323 -9.07 -3.22 12.18
C ASN A 323 -8.39 -1.95 12.70
N ASP A 324 -7.07 -1.93 12.62
CA ASP A 324 -6.15 -0.78 12.69
C ASP A 324 -6.16 0.02 11.37
N ASN A 325 -6.25 -0.67 10.23
CA ASN A 325 -6.14 -0.08 8.89
C ASN A 325 -7.45 0.55 8.34
N TRP A 326 -8.46 0.79 9.16
CA TRP A 326 -9.58 1.68 8.84
C TRP A 326 -9.98 2.46 10.08
N LEU A 327 -10.42 3.69 9.87
CA LEU A 327 -10.72 4.62 10.94
C LEU A 327 -12.21 4.91 11.04
N VAL A 328 -12.65 5.27 12.24
CA VAL A 328 -14.01 5.73 12.53
C VAL A 328 -13.93 7.11 13.20
N ARG A 329 -14.74 8.06 12.72
CA ARG A 329 -15.07 9.30 13.43
C ARG A 329 -16.50 9.17 13.93
N TYR A 330 -16.71 9.37 15.23
CA TYR A 330 -18.03 9.38 15.85
C TYR A 330 -18.11 10.53 16.85
N GLU A 331 -19.14 11.37 16.70
CA GLU A 331 -19.41 12.50 17.59
C GLU A 331 -20.73 12.24 18.34
N LYS A 332 -20.65 11.97 19.65
CA LYS A 332 -21.85 11.82 20.48
C LYS A 332 -22.53 13.18 20.57
N GLN A 333 -23.75 13.31 20.06
CA GLN A 333 -24.57 14.49 20.30
C GLN A 333 -24.83 14.55 21.80
N SER A 334 -24.46 15.66 22.45
CA SER A 334 -24.76 15.91 23.86
C SER A 334 -26.23 16.23 24.03
N ASP A 335 -26.85 15.70 25.09
CA ASP A 335 -28.26 15.94 25.45
C ASP A 335 -28.55 17.39 25.95
N GLU A 336 -27.65 18.35 25.66
CA GLU A 336 -27.72 19.76 26.09
C GLU A 336 -28.11 20.69 24.93
N SER A 337 -29.11 20.30 24.14
CA SER A 337 -29.78 21.24 23.24
C SER A 337 -31.28 20.97 23.23
N GLU A 338 -32.01 21.80 23.98
CA GLU A 338 -33.45 21.98 23.83
C GLU A 338 -33.75 22.57 22.44
N LEU A 339 -33.73 21.69 21.42
CA LEU A 339 -34.04 22.05 20.05
C LEU A 339 -35.56 22.05 19.88
N SER A 340 -36.07 23.15 19.35
CA SER A 340 -37.50 23.34 19.13
C SER A 340 -37.99 22.46 17.97
N ASP A 341 -39.31 22.22 17.88
CA ASP A 341 -39.91 21.45 16.76
C ASP A 341 -39.56 22.01 15.36
N LYS A 342 -39.10 23.28 15.27
CA LYS A 342 -38.65 23.90 14.03
C LYS A 342 -37.24 23.47 13.61
N ASP A 343 -36.38 23.10 14.56
CA ASP A 343 -35.02 22.66 14.29
C ASP A 343 -34.98 21.23 13.73
N ILE A 344 -35.98 20.42 14.08
CA ILE A 344 -36.14 19.03 13.59
C ILE A 344 -36.22 18.98 12.06
N GLN A 345 -36.86 19.97 11.40
CA GLN A 345 -36.96 20.04 9.94
C GLN A 345 -35.64 20.40 9.23
N TRP A 346 -34.60 20.85 9.94
CA TRP A 346 -33.28 21.13 9.36
C TRP A 346 -32.30 19.96 9.49
N ILE A 347 -32.68 18.87 10.19
CA ILE A 347 -31.81 17.72 10.47
C ILE A 347 -31.53 16.89 9.20
N ASP A 348 -32.42 16.90 8.20
CA ASP A 348 -32.27 16.18 6.91
C ASP A 348 -31.04 16.62 6.07
N LYS A 349 -30.27 17.61 6.53
CA LYS A 349 -29.01 18.05 5.90
C LYS A 349 -27.78 18.00 6.81
N LYS A 350 -27.88 17.45 8.04
CA LYS A 350 -26.69 17.26 8.90
C LYS A 350 -25.82 16.12 8.35
N GLU A 351 -24.51 16.31 8.42
CA GLU A 351 -23.54 15.25 8.10
C GLU A 351 -23.80 13.99 8.95
N PRO A 352 -23.51 12.78 8.42
CA PRO A 352 -23.66 11.56 9.22
C PRO A 352 -22.76 11.63 10.45
N ILE A 353 -23.37 11.28 11.59
CA ILE A 353 -22.80 11.43 12.95
C ILE A 353 -21.61 10.46 13.15
N ILE A 354 -21.60 9.39 12.34
CA ILE A 354 -20.52 8.41 12.27
C ILE A 354 -20.05 8.24 10.81
N LYS A 355 -18.73 8.27 10.60
CA LYS A 355 -18.08 8.14 9.28
C LYS A 355 -16.93 7.14 9.35
N ILE A 356 -16.70 6.40 8.26
CA ILE A 356 -15.54 5.51 8.10
C ILE A 356 -14.53 6.13 7.11
N ALA A 357 -13.24 6.02 7.42
CA ALA A 357 -12.14 6.33 6.50
C ALA A 357 -11.28 5.08 6.24
N ALA A 358 -11.25 4.63 4.98
CA ALA A 358 -10.46 3.51 4.48
C ALA A 358 -9.05 3.98 4.07
N ILE A 359 -8.10 3.87 5.00
CA ILE A 359 -6.69 4.26 4.82
C ILE A 359 -5.81 3.07 4.44
N ASP A 360 -4.52 3.30 4.18
CA ASP A 360 -3.49 2.26 3.90
C ASP A 360 -3.92 1.17 2.88
N ASN A 361 -4.34 1.61 1.70
CA ASN A 361 -4.81 0.75 0.61
C ASN A 361 -3.67 0.28 -0.32
N GLY A 362 -2.41 0.44 0.10
CA GLY A 362 -1.22 0.17 -0.71
C GLY A 362 -0.96 -1.30 -1.06
N LEU A 363 -1.78 -2.23 -0.56
CA LEU A 363 -1.57 -3.68 -0.68
C LEU A 363 -2.85 -4.37 -1.20
N ALA A 364 -3.39 -3.84 -2.30
CA ALA A 364 -4.54 -4.33 -3.05
C ALA A 364 -4.18 -4.56 -4.54
N PHE A 365 -5.18 -4.78 -5.39
CA PHE A 365 -5.05 -5.09 -6.83
C PHE A 365 -4.10 -6.28 -7.13
N PRO A 366 -4.33 -7.47 -6.54
CA PRO A 366 -3.51 -8.64 -6.83
C PRO A 366 -3.72 -9.16 -8.26
N PHE A 367 -2.64 -9.63 -8.90
CA PHE A 367 -2.69 -10.22 -10.25
C PHE A 367 -3.13 -11.70 -10.25
N LYS A 368 -3.29 -12.31 -9.08
CA LYS A 368 -3.91 -13.63 -8.89
C LYS A 368 -4.56 -13.69 -7.52
N HIS A 369 -5.53 -14.57 -7.31
CA HIS A 369 -5.99 -14.85 -5.94
C HIS A 369 -4.84 -15.39 -5.07
N PRO A 370 -4.78 -15.08 -3.76
CA PRO A 370 -3.75 -15.59 -2.88
C PRO A 370 -3.75 -17.12 -2.80
N ASP A 371 -2.58 -17.74 -2.76
CA ASP A 371 -2.47 -19.19 -2.59
C ASP A 371 -3.00 -19.61 -1.20
N GLU A 372 -3.56 -20.81 -1.07
CA GLU A 372 -4.32 -21.22 0.14
C GLU A 372 -3.51 -21.16 1.45
N TRP A 373 -2.20 -21.47 1.38
CA TRP A 373 -1.27 -21.37 2.52
C TRP A 373 -1.04 -19.93 3.01
N ARG A 374 -1.59 -18.93 2.31
CA ARG A 374 -1.43 -17.50 2.62
C ARG A 374 -2.67 -16.70 2.21
N ALA A 375 -3.80 -16.99 2.86
CA ALA A 375 -5.13 -16.59 2.41
C ALA A 375 -5.42 -15.07 2.33
N TYR A 376 -4.67 -14.22 3.05
CA TYR A 376 -4.94 -12.78 3.25
C TYR A 376 -6.44 -12.48 3.47
N PRO A 377 -6.97 -12.85 4.65
CA PRO A 377 -8.37 -12.65 4.97
C PRO A 377 -8.70 -11.16 5.13
N PHE A 378 -9.98 -10.82 5.01
CA PHE A 378 -10.47 -9.50 5.41
C PHE A 378 -10.80 -9.54 6.91
N HIS A 379 -10.12 -8.76 7.75
CA HIS A 379 -10.30 -8.91 9.22
C HIS A 379 -11.70 -8.49 9.68
N TRP A 380 -12.35 -7.57 8.94
CA TRP A 380 -13.74 -7.21 9.20
C TRP A 380 -14.74 -8.36 9.04
N ALA A 381 -14.39 -9.46 8.36
CA ALA A 381 -15.30 -10.59 8.15
C ALA A 381 -15.66 -11.33 9.44
N TRP A 382 -14.86 -11.20 10.49
CA TRP A 382 -15.14 -11.77 11.82
C TRP A 382 -16.04 -10.89 12.69
N LEU A 383 -16.27 -9.62 12.31
CA LEU A 383 -17.07 -8.69 13.08
C LEU A 383 -18.57 -9.04 13.02
N PRO A 384 -19.37 -8.76 14.07
CA PRO A 384 -20.82 -8.95 14.05
C PRO A 384 -21.52 -8.27 12.86
N GLN A 385 -21.04 -7.09 12.45
CA GLN A 385 -21.53 -6.30 11.31
C GLN A 385 -21.43 -7.05 9.98
N ALA A 386 -20.45 -7.95 9.82
CA ALA A 386 -20.30 -8.77 8.61
C ALA A 386 -21.34 -9.90 8.49
N LYS A 387 -22.10 -10.18 9.56
CA LYS A 387 -23.19 -11.18 9.54
C LYS A 387 -24.51 -10.57 9.06
N VAL A 388 -24.64 -9.24 9.08
CA VAL A 388 -25.84 -8.52 8.62
C VAL A 388 -25.90 -8.55 7.08
N PRO A 389 -27.05 -8.92 6.47
CA PRO A 389 -27.26 -8.80 5.02
C PRO A 389 -27.01 -7.38 4.50
N PHE A 390 -26.52 -7.24 3.26
CA PHE A 390 -26.38 -5.92 2.63
C PHE A 390 -27.72 -5.16 2.63
N SER A 391 -27.68 -3.90 3.03
CA SER A 391 -28.85 -3.03 3.02
C SER A 391 -29.33 -2.71 1.59
N GLN A 392 -30.62 -2.37 1.46
CA GLN A 392 -31.18 -1.91 0.19
C GLN A 392 -30.50 -0.63 -0.31
N GLU A 393 -30.04 0.25 0.60
CA GLU A 393 -29.25 1.45 0.25
C GLU A 393 -27.97 1.08 -0.53
N THR A 394 -27.20 0.12 -0.01
CA THR A 394 -25.99 -0.37 -0.69
C THR A 394 -26.31 -1.10 -1.99
N ILE A 395 -27.38 -1.91 -2.03
CA ILE A 395 -27.81 -2.60 -3.26
C ILE A 395 -28.17 -1.59 -4.35
N ASP A 396 -28.99 -0.60 -4.05
CA ASP A 396 -29.45 0.41 -5.01
C ASP A 396 -28.31 1.34 -5.48
N LEU A 397 -27.34 1.64 -4.59
CA LEU A 397 -26.16 2.44 -4.93
C LEU A 397 -25.19 1.70 -5.88
N ILE A 398 -24.96 0.41 -5.64
CA ILE A 398 -23.86 -0.35 -6.23
C ILE A 398 -24.30 -1.26 -7.38
N LEU A 399 -25.40 -2.01 -7.21
CA LEU A 399 -25.79 -3.05 -8.16
C LEU A 399 -26.04 -2.51 -9.59
N PRO A 400 -26.67 -1.33 -9.81
CA PRO A 400 -26.84 -0.78 -11.15
C PRO A 400 -25.52 -0.43 -11.84
N ARG A 401 -24.51 0.03 -11.07
CA ARG A 401 -23.19 0.39 -11.59
C ARG A 401 -22.42 -0.85 -12.02
N ILE A 402 -22.21 -1.79 -11.10
CA ILE A 402 -21.34 -2.94 -11.35
C ILE A 402 -21.98 -4.00 -12.26
N SER A 403 -23.31 -4.00 -12.41
CA SER A 403 -23.99 -4.86 -13.39
C SER A 403 -23.88 -4.34 -14.83
N ASP A 404 -23.56 -3.06 -15.04
CA ASP A 404 -23.29 -2.51 -16.37
C ASP A 404 -21.84 -2.82 -16.79
N MET A 405 -21.71 -3.54 -17.91
CA MET A 405 -20.40 -3.90 -18.44
C MET A 405 -19.66 -2.70 -19.03
N ASN A 406 -20.34 -1.62 -19.41
CA ASN A 406 -19.69 -0.38 -19.84
C ASN A 406 -19.03 0.31 -18.63
N PHE A 407 -19.77 0.51 -17.52
CA PHE A 407 -19.19 1.00 -16.27
C PHE A 407 -17.96 0.21 -15.80
N VAL A 408 -18.01 -1.13 -15.85
CA VAL A 408 -16.87 -1.99 -15.46
C VAL A 408 -15.71 -1.87 -16.46
N GLN A 409 -15.99 -1.72 -17.75
CA GLN A 409 -14.98 -1.46 -18.78
C GLN A 409 -14.29 -0.11 -18.54
N ASP A 410 -15.07 0.96 -18.37
CA ASP A 410 -14.58 2.31 -18.11
C ASP A 410 -13.77 2.37 -16.80
N LEU A 411 -14.12 1.58 -15.78
CA LEU A 411 -13.32 1.46 -14.55
C LEU A 411 -11.97 0.79 -14.81
N CYS A 412 -11.93 -0.26 -15.65
CA CYS A 412 -10.68 -0.89 -16.07
C CYS A 412 -9.82 0.06 -16.92
N GLU A 413 -10.42 0.94 -17.71
CA GLU A 413 -9.72 1.92 -18.54
C GLU A 413 -9.12 3.07 -17.69
N ASP A 414 -9.87 3.62 -16.73
CA ASP A 414 -9.33 4.61 -15.79
C ASP A 414 -8.16 4.05 -14.96
N LEU A 415 -8.28 2.80 -14.50
CA LEU A 415 -7.19 2.10 -13.80
C LEU A 415 -5.99 1.81 -14.72
N TYR A 416 -6.20 1.56 -16.01
CA TYR A 416 -5.13 1.42 -16.99
C TYR A 416 -4.39 2.74 -17.21
N GLU A 417 -5.12 3.84 -17.35
CA GLU A 417 -4.55 5.19 -17.49
C GLU A 417 -3.72 5.59 -16.27
N LEU A 418 -4.16 5.22 -15.06
CA LEU A 418 -3.38 5.39 -13.83
C LEU A 418 -2.15 4.48 -13.78
N PHE A 419 -2.32 3.17 -13.98
CA PHE A 419 -1.25 2.18 -13.72
C PHE A 419 -0.12 2.24 -14.77
N LYS A 420 -0.44 2.61 -16.02
CA LYS A 420 0.57 2.77 -17.09
C LYS A 420 1.56 3.92 -16.86
N THR A 421 1.34 4.77 -15.86
CA THR A 421 2.29 5.83 -15.46
C THR A 421 3.55 5.27 -14.79
N ASP A 422 3.51 4.01 -14.32
CA ASP A 422 4.67 3.36 -13.75
C ASP A 422 5.69 2.94 -14.82
N LYS A 423 6.97 3.25 -14.60
CA LYS A 423 8.08 2.81 -15.47
C LYS A 423 8.22 1.29 -15.56
N GLY A 424 7.75 0.55 -14.55
CA GLY A 424 7.72 -0.92 -14.51
C GLY A 424 6.33 -1.50 -14.82
N PHE A 425 5.45 -0.76 -15.48
CA PHE A 425 4.15 -1.27 -15.90
C PHE A 425 4.29 -2.40 -16.92
N ASP A 426 3.67 -3.54 -16.62
CA ASP A 426 3.48 -4.64 -17.58
C ASP A 426 1.98 -4.82 -17.87
N LYS A 427 1.62 -4.70 -19.15
CA LYS A 427 0.23 -4.84 -19.61
C LYS A 427 -0.33 -6.24 -19.38
N ALA A 428 0.49 -7.29 -19.48
CA ALA A 428 0.02 -8.66 -19.28
C ALA A 428 -0.35 -8.91 -17.81
N THR A 429 0.44 -8.38 -16.88
CA THR A 429 0.16 -8.42 -15.44
C THR A 429 -1.05 -7.54 -15.09
N PHE A 430 -1.19 -6.37 -15.70
CA PHE A 430 -2.37 -5.51 -15.52
C PHE A 430 -3.69 -6.22 -15.92
N GLU A 431 -3.74 -6.88 -17.08
CA GLU A 431 -4.94 -7.63 -17.49
C GLU A 431 -5.29 -8.78 -16.53
N LYS A 432 -4.30 -9.34 -15.82
CA LYS A 432 -4.51 -10.32 -14.73
C LYS A 432 -5.03 -9.66 -13.44
N GLN A 433 -4.57 -8.47 -13.09
CA GLN A 433 -5.18 -7.69 -11.99
C GLN A 433 -6.66 -7.40 -12.30
N MET A 434 -6.96 -7.00 -13.53
CA MET A 434 -8.33 -6.74 -13.96
C MET A 434 -9.18 -8.02 -14.07
N SER A 435 -8.59 -9.19 -14.36
CA SER A 435 -9.33 -10.46 -14.38
C SER A 435 -9.72 -10.94 -12.98
N VAL A 436 -8.88 -10.69 -11.98
CA VAL A 436 -9.25 -10.86 -10.56
C VAL A 436 -10.34 -9.87 -10.16
N MET A 437 -10.19 -8.57 -10.47
CA MET A 437 -11.19 -7.54 -10.14
C MET A 437 -12.56 -7.85 -10.75
N ARG A 438 -12.63 -8.28 -12.02
CA ARG A 438 -13.89 -8.72 -12.67
C ARG A 438 -14.49 -9.96 -11.99
N GLY A 439 -13.66 -10.89 -11.51
CA GLY A 439 -14.10 -12.03 -10.71
C GLY A 439 -14.70 -11.64 -9.35
N GLN A 440 -14.11 -10.65 -8.69
CA GLN A 440 -14.67 -10.06 -7.46
C GLN A 440 -16.01 -9.36 -7.75
N ILE A 441 -16.08 -8.53 -8.80
CA ILE A 441 -17.31 -7.87 -9.22
C ILE A 441 -18.43 -8.89 -9.51
N LEU A 442 -18.13 -10.00 -10.21
CA LEU A 442 -19.10 -11.06 -10.48
C LEU A 442 -19.70 -11.68 -9.20
N ASN A 443 -18.85 -12.03 -8.22
CA ASN A 443 -19.31 -12.54 -6.93
C ASN A 443 -20.13 -11.51 -6.16
N LEU A 444 -19.72 -10.23 -6.18
CA LEU A 444 -20.43 -9.14 -5.51
C LEU A 444 -21.83 -8.90 -6.12
N ILE A 445 -21.96 -8.90 -7.45
CA ILE A 445 -23.26 -8.83 -8.15
C ILE A 445 -24.21 -9.93 -7.65
N GLN A 446 -23.73 -11.17 -7.57
CA GLN A 446 -24.55 -12.30 -7.13
C GLN A 446 -24.93 -12.17 -5.65
N ALA A 447 -23.99 -11.77 -4.79
CA ALA A 447 -24.26 -11.58 -3.36
C ALA A 447 -25.28 -10.47 -3.08
N LEU A 448 -25.22 -9.35 -3.80
CA LEU A 448 -26.19 -8.26 -3.69
C LEU A 448 -27.58 -8.69 -4.19
N LYS A 449 -27.65 -9.44 -5.30
CA LYS A 449 -28.93 -9.99 -5.83
C LYS A 449 -29.57 -11.02 -4.90
N ASP A 450 -28.74 -11.84 -4.24
CA ASP A 450 -29.18 -12.89 -3.31
C ASP A 450 -29.51 -12.33 -1.90
N GLY A 451 -29.28 -11.04 -1.62
CA GLY A 451 -29.44 -10.47 -0.28
C GLY A 451 -28.49 -11.06 0.77
N ARG A 452 -27.25 -11.40 0.36
CA ARG A 452 -26.25 -12.01 1.25
C ARG A 452 -25.61 -10.99 2.21
N SER A 453 -24.96 -11.49 3.25
CA SER A 453 -24.10 -10.69 4.14
C SER A 453 -22.64 -10.64 3.65
N PRO A 454 -21.82 -9.67 4.11
CA PRO A 454 -20.38 -9.62 3.85
C PRO A 454 -19.64 -10.93 4.18
N LEU A 455 -20.01 -11.62 5.26
CA LEU A 455 -19.44 -12.92 5.63
C LEU A 455 -19.78 -14.01 4.59
N GLN A 456 -21.02 -14.03 4.08
CA GLN A 456 -21.42 -14.97 3.04
C GLN A 456 -20.76 -14.65 1.68
N LEU A 457 -20.48 -13.38 1.39
CA LEU A 457 -19.74 -12.94 0.20
C LEU A 457 -18.30 -13.47 0.22
N VAL A 458 -17.56 -13.33 1.33
CA VAL A 458 -16.17 -13.81 1.40
C VAL A 458 -16.03 -15.33 1.44
N GLN A 459 -17.12 -16.05 1.72
CA GLN A 459 -17.22 -17.51 1.62
C GLN A 459 -17.48 -18.01 0.18
N MET A 460 -17.77 -17.12 -0.78
CA MET A 460 -18.02 -17.53 -2.16
C MET A 460 -16.76 -18.09 -2.83
N PRO A 461 -16.88 -19.10 -3.73
CA PRO A 461 -15.75 -19.60 -4.50
C PRO A 461 -15.06 -18.49 -5.29
N ARG A 462 -13.73 -18.53 -5.34
CA ARG A 462 -12.93 -17.48 -5.99
C ARG A 462 -13.05 -17.63 -7.51
N VAL A 463 -13.36 -16.53 -8.20
CA VAL A 463 -13.50 -16.50 -9.66
C VAL A 463 -12.46 -15.57 -10.27
N ILE A 464 -12.03 -15.89 -11.48
CA ILE A 464 -11.25 -15.02 -12.37
C ILE A 464 -12.02 -14.91 -13.69
N VAL A 465 -12.14 -13.69 -14.23
CA VAL A 465 -12.84 -13.41 -15.50
C VAL A 465 -11.87 -12.79 -16.50
N GLU A 466 -11.36 -13.62 -17.40
CA GLU A 466 -10.38 -13.25 -18.43
C GLU A 466 -11.08 -12.76 -19.70
N ARG A 467 -10.46 -11.85 -20.46
CA ARG A 467 -10.94 -11.49 -21.80
C ARG A 467 -10.55 -12.58 -22.79
N SER A 468 -11.53 -13.14 -23.50
CA SER A 468 -11.26 -14.16 -24.51
C SER A 468 -10.55 -13.51 -25.71
N HIS A 469 -9.40 -14.08 -26.10
CA HIS A 469 -8.61 -13.60 -27.24
C HIS A 469 -9.26 -14.04 -28.56
N GLY A 470 -10.34 -13.37 -28.94
CA GLY A 470 -11.06 -13.57 -30.20
C GLY A 470 -10.26 -13.10 -31.41
N GLY A 471 -9.37 -13.94 -31.92
CA GLY A 471 -8.62 -13.66 -33.15
C GLY A 471 -9.48 -13.73 -34.41
N SER A 472 -10.04 -12.60 -34.85
CA SER A 472 -10.46 -12.41 -36.24
C SER A 472 -10.57 -10.91 -36.59
N GLN A 473 -9.96 -10.49 -37.70
CA GLN A 473 -10.24 -9.18 -38.29
C GLN A 473 -11.70 -9.10 -38.76
N GLY A 474 -12.43 -8.06 -38.34
CA GLY A 474 -13.59 -7.58 -39.08
C GLY A 474 -14.93 -8.31 -38.89
N ARG A 475 -15.39 -8.51 -37.66
CA ARG A 475 -16.83 -8.64 -37.34
C ARG A 475 -17.13 -8.12 -35.93
N ILE A 476 -18.28 -7.47 -35.75
CA ILE A 476 -18.69 -6.86 -34.49
C ILE A 476 -18.95 -7.99 -33.47
N VAL A 477 -18.13 -8.05 -32.42
CA VAL A 477 -18.31 -8.99 -31.31
C VAL A 477 -19.24 -8.36 -30.29
N HIS A 478 -20.39 -8.99 -30.03
CA HIS A 478 -21.20 -8.64 -28.86
C HIS A 478 -20.39 -8.92 -27.58
N LEU A 479 -20.20 -7.89 -26.72
CA LEU A 479 -19.29 -7.96 -25.57
C LEU A 479 -19.61 -9.10 -24.58
N SER A 480 -20.85 -9.62 -24.56
CA SER A 480 -21.23 -10.77 -23.74
C SER A 480 -20.39 -12.03 -23.98
N ASN A 481 -19.85 -12.19 -25.20
CA ASN A 481 -19.10 -13.38 -25.60
C ASN A 481 -17.57 -13.18 -25.50
N ALA A 482 -17.13 -12.04 -24.96
CA ALA A 482 -15.72 -11.63 -24.90
C ALA A 482 -14.99 -12.02 -23.60
N PHE A 483 -15.58 -12.88 -22.76
CA PHE A 483 -15.02 -13.24 -21.46
C PHE A 483 -15.11 -14.74 -21.14
N THR A 484 -14.06 -15.28 -20.52
CA THR A 484 -13.98 -16.65 -19.99
C THR A 484 -13.97 -16.60 -18.47
N GLN A 485 -14.86 -17.36 -17.81
CA GLN A 485 -14.94 -17.45 -16.35
C GLN A 485 -14.22 -18.72 -15.86
N THR A 486 -13.30 -18.57 -14.89
CA THR A 486 -12.58 -19.70 -14.28
C THR A 486 -12.82 -19.73 -12.77
N PHE A 487 -13.50 -20.78 -12.30
CA PHE A 487 -13.79 -21.00 -10.88
C PHE A 487 -12.65 -21.78 -10.21
N HIS A 488 -12.02 -21.17 -9.21
CA HIS A 488 -11.03 -21.84 -8.37
C HIS A 488 -11.75 -22.53 -7.21
N SER A 489 -12.12 -23.80 -7.43
CA SER A 489 -12.65 -24.71 -6.42
C SER A 489 -11.71 -25.90 -6.25
N ARG A 490 -10.66 -25.72 -5.43
CA ARG A 490 -9.93 -26.85 -4.83
C ARG A 490 -10.30 -26.89 -3.35
N LYS A 491 -10.44 -28.11 -2.82
CA LYS A 491 -10.56 -28.31 -1.37
C LYS A 491 -9.19 -28.02 -0.74
N PRO A 492 -9.13 -27.36 0.43
CA PRO A 492 -7.86 -27.15 1.11
C PRO A 492 -7.17 -28.50 1.35
N PHE A 493 -5.88 -28.55 1.01
CA PHE A 493 -5.09 -29.79 0.95
C PHE A 493 -4.94 -30.54 2.28
N PHE A 494 -5.44 -29.96 3.38
CA PHE A 494 -5.55 -30.56 4.71
C PHE A 494 -7.01 -30.54 5.22
N SER A 495 -7.92 -31.17 4.47
CA SER A 495 -9.30 -31.45 4.89
C SER A 495 -9.56 -32.96 5.02
N SER A 496 -8.67 -33.64 5.75
CA SER A 496 -8.82 -35.05 6.16
C SER A 496 -8.03 -35.34 7.45
N TRP A 497 -8.58 -34.91 8.58
CA TRP A 497 -8.43 -35.51 9.91
C TRP A 497 -9.72 -35.24 10.68
#